data_AF-A0AAU9XYP3-F1
#
_entry.id   AF-A0AAU9XYP3-F1
#
_cell.length_a   1.000
_cell.length_b   1.000
_cell.length_c   1.000
_cell.angle_alpha   90.00
_cell.angle_beta   90.00
_cell.angle_gamma   90.00
#
_symmetry.space_group_name_H-M   'P 1'
#
loop_
_entity.id
_entity.type
_entity.pdbx_description
1 polymer ?
#
loop_
_entity_poly.entity_id
_entity_poly.type
_entity_poly.pdbx_seq_one_letter_code
_entity_poly.pdbx_strand_id
1 'polypeptide(L)'
;MNRRTRTLLPTTGSLLEPRTLSSSHEREKLKDVQKRQARYYNSDAHDLPKLNEGDNLRLKPFVLGQKEWKRGVVVERLDERSYEIETADGSSYKRNRAHLKKTN
;
A
#
# COMPACT_ATOMS: atom_id res chain seq x y z
N MET A 1 21.77 1.16 5.27
CA MET A 1 22.49 1.81 4.16
C MET A 1 22.90 3.21 4.58
N ASN A 2 24.00 3.34 5.33
CA ASN A 2 24.64 4.61 5.70
C ASN A 2 25.98 4.65 4.98
N ARG A 3 25.98 4.89 3.67
CA ARG A 3 27.20 4.68 2.89
C ARG A 3 27.90 5.99 2.61
N ARG A 4 29.07 6.17 3.25
CA ARG A 4 30.11 7.06 2.76
C ARG A 4 31.03 6.28 1.83
N THR A 5 31.47 6.94 0.79
CA THR A 5 32.28 6.40 -0.31
C THR A 5 33.25 7.48 -0.79
N ARG A 6 34.19 7.19 -1.67
CA ARG A 6 35.44 6.46 -1.43
C ARG A 6 36.54 7.47 -1.78
N THR A 7 36.93 8.30 -0.83
CA THR A 7 38.07 9.21 -1.05
C THR A 7 39.36 8.46 -0.72
N LEU A 8 40.39 8.64 -1.54
CA LEU A 8 41.75 8.18 -1.21
C LEU A 8 42.45 9.13 -0.23
N LEU A 9 41.87 10.32 -0.03
CA LEU A 9 42.36 11.31 0.91
C LEU A 9 41.98 10.91 2.34
N PRO A 10 42.87 11.16 3.33
CA PRO A 10 42.55 10.97 4.74
C PRO A 10 41.31 11.78 5.12
N THR A 11 40.37 11.15 5.80
CA THR A 11 39.17 11.80 6.34
C THR A 11 39.21 11.73 7.86
N THR A 12 38.58 12.70 8.52
CA THR A 12 38.48 12.74 9.99
C THR A 12 37.70 11.53 10.52
N GLY A 13 38.15 10.92 11.63
CA GLY A 13 37.53 9.70 12.19
C GLY A 13 36.04 9.83 12.51
N SER A 14 35.58 11.03 12.92
CA SER A 14 34.15 11.34 13.13
C SER A 14 33.30 11.19 11.87
N LEU A 15 33.92 11.29 10.71
CA LEU A 15 33.28 11.08 9.41
C LEU A 15 33.20 9.59 9.06
N LEU A 16 33.86 8.68 9.76
CA LEU A 16 33.76 7.24 9.50
C LEU A 16 32.68 6.57 10.35
N GLU A 17 32.19 7.25 11.38
CA GLU A 17 31.14 6.71 12.24
C GLU A 17 29.80 6.61 11.50
N PRO A 18 29.14 5.44 11.54
CA PRO A 18 27.84 5.27 10.92
C PRO A 18 26.81 6.14 11.63
N ARG A 19 26.06 6.93 10.87
CA ARG A 19 24.94 7.74 11.38
C ARG A 19 23.74 6.83 11.72
N THR A 20 23.90 5.94 12.68
CA THR A 20 22.81 5.06 13.13
C THR A 20 21.74 5.91 13.79
N LEU A 21 20.45 5.66 13.47
CA LEU A 21 19.25 6.22 14.14
C LEU A 21 19.17 5.72 15.60
N SER A 22 20.20 6.04 16.37
CA SER A 22 20.49 5.53 17.70
C SER A 22 20.03 6.51 18.78
N SER A 23 19.74 7.75 18.41
CA SER A 23 19.20 8.72 19.35
C SER A 23 17.73 8.42 19.61
N SER A 24 17.37 8.20 20.88
CA SER A 24 15.98 8.05 21.33
C SER A 24 15.06 9.17 20.79
N HIS A 25 15.61 10.37 20.71
CA HIS A 25 14.95 11.57 20.20
C HIS A 25 14.53 11.45 18.72
N GLU A 26 15.34 10.83 17.86
CA GLU A 26 14.98 10.65 16.45
C GLU A 26 13.81 9.66 16.29
N ARG A 27 13.78 8.61 17.12
CA ARG A 27 12.67 7.64 17.14
C ARG A 27 11.38 8.28 17.63
N GLU A 28 11.46 9.14 18.63
CA GLU A 28 10.31 9.90 19.13
C GLU A 28 9.75 10.83 18.06
N LYS A 29 10.63 11.58 17.38
CA LYS A 29 10.25 12.44 16.26
C LYS A 29 9.56 11.66 15.14
N LEU A 30 10.06 10.48 14.79
CA LEU A 30 9.42 9.60 13.81
C LEU A 30 8.03 9.15 14.26
N LYS A 31 7.87 8.77 15.54
CA LYS A 31 6.55 8.42 16.10
C LYS A 31 5.58 9.58 16.02
N ASP A 32 6.02 10.81 16.27
CA ASP A 32 5.15 11.99 16.20
C ASP A 32 4.74 12.32 14.76
N VAL A 33 5.65 12.15 13.80
CA VAL A 33 5.31 12.26 12.37
C VAL A 33 4.28 11.21 11.98
N GLN A 34 4.46 9.95 12.41
CA GLN A 34 3.49 8.88 12.16
C GLN A 34 2.13 9.17 12.80
N LYS A 35 2.09 9.63 14.06
CA LYS A 35 0.85 10.04 14.73
C LYS A 35 0.15 11.16 13.98
N ARG A 36 0.90 12.17 13.52
CA ARG A 36 0.35 13.28 12.74
C ARG A 36 -0.25 12.79 11.42
N GLN A 37 0.48 11.93 10.71
CA GLN A 37 0.02 11.34 9.45
C GLN A 37 -1.24 10.49 9.66
N ALA A 38 -1.27 9.67 10.72
CA ALA A 38 -2.45 8.88 11.08
C ALA A 38 -3.65 9.76 11.41
N ARG A 39 -3.46 10.85 12.17
CA ARG A 39 -4.57 11.78 12.50
C ARG A 39 -5.24 12.36 11.26
N TYR A 40 -4.47 12.84 10.30
CA TYR A 40 -5.02 13.45 9.08
C TYR A 40 -5.51 12.43 8.06
N TYR A 41 -4.90 11.24 7.98
CA TYR A 41 -5.37 10.21 7.07
C TYR A 41 -6.64 9.53 7.59
N ASN A 42 -6.66 9.18 8.88
CA ASN A 42 -7.76 8.45 9.49
C ASN A 42 -9.03 9.31 9.70
N SER A 43 -8.95 10.63 9.60
CA SER A 43 -10.14 11.49 9.73
C SER A 43 -11.15 11.25 8.61
N ASP A 44 -10.68 10.96 7.40
CA ASP A 44 -11.52 10.72 6.22
C ASP A 44 -11.47 9.26 5.74
N ALA A 45 -10.67 8.40 6.39
CA ALA A 45 -10.57 6.99 6.03
C ALA A 45 -11.73 6.19 6.63
N HIS A 46 -12.34 5.34 5.79
CA HIS A 46 -13.47 4.50 6.18
C HIS A 46 -13.21 3.07 5.72
N ASP A 47 -13.60 2.10 6.54
CA ASP A 47 -13.50 0.69 6.17
C ASP A 47 -14.51 0.33 5.09
N LEU A 48 -14.04 -0.33 4.02
CA LEU A 48 -14.88 -0.79 2.94
C LEU A 48 -15.64 -2.06 3.35
N PRO A 49 -16.94 -2.18 3.06
CA PRO A 49 -17.72 -3.35 3.45
C PRO A 49 -17.20 -4.60 2.75
N LYS A 50 -17.13 -5.72 3.48
CA LYS A 50 -16.67 -7.02 2.95
C LYS A 50 -17.56 -7.45 1.78
N LEU A 51 -16.96 -8.15 0.82
CA LEU A 51 -17.68 -8.75 -0.31
C LEU A 51 -17.84 -10.24 -0.05
N ASN A 52 -18.97 -10.78 -0.49
CA ASN A 52 -19.23 -12.21 -0.41
C ASN A 52 -18.93 -12.88 -1.76
N GLU A 53 -18.68 -14.17 -1.72
CA GLU A 53 -18.54 -15.01 -2.91
C GLU A 53 -19.83 -14.93 -3.74
N GLY A 54 -19.68 -14.83 -5.06
CA GLY A 54 -20.80 -14.61 -5.98
C GLY A 54 -21.27 -13.16 -6.10
N ASP A 55 -20.75 -12.20 -5.32
CA ASP A 55 -21.13 -10.79 -5.48
C ASP A 55 -20.67 -10.24 -6.85
N ASN A 56 -21.61 -9.57 -7.54
CA ASN A 56 -21.30 -8.83 -8.76
C ASN A 56 -20.57 -7.53 -8.44
N LEU A 57 -19.51 -7.25 -9.18
CA LEU A 57 -18.68 -6.08 -8.95
C LEU A 57 -18.07 -5.53 -10.23
N ARG A 58 -17.52 -4.33 -10.07
CA ARG A 58 -16.73 -3.63 -11.07
C ARG A 58 -15.30 -3.48 -10.57
N LEU A 59 -14.35 -3.91 -11.41
CA LEU A 59 -12.93 -3.84 -11.18
C LEU A 59 -12.35 -2.57 -11.82
N LYS A 60 -11.56 -1.82 -11.05
CA LYS A 60 -10.82 -0.65 -11.53
C LYS A 60 -9.83 -1.06 -12.64
N PRO A 61 -9.78 -0.34 -13.77
CA PRO A 61 -8.79 -0.60 -14.82
C PRO A 61 -7.37 -0.38 -14.30
N PHE A 62 -6.45 -1.24 -14.75
CA PHE A 62 -5.03 -1.17 -14.37
C PHE A 62 -4.14 -0.69 -15.52
N VAL A 63 -4.62 -0.81 -16.77
CA VAL A 63 -3.88 -0.34 -17.94
C VAL A 63 -3.95 1.18 -18.00
N LEU A 64 -2.79 1.83 -18.11
CA LEU A 64 -2.72 3.27 -18.23
C LEU A 64 -3.50 3.74 -19.47
N GLY A 65 -4.41 4.69 -19.30
CA GLY A 65 -5.29 5.19 -20.36
C GLY A 65 -6.66 4.50 -20.46
N GLN A 66 -6.84 3.31 -19.85
CA GLN A 66 -8.16 2.70 -19.75
C GLN A 66 -8.96 3.32 -18.60
N LYS A 67 -10.17 3.79 -18.90
CA LYS A 67 -11.12 4.35 -17.93
C LYS A 67 -12.27 3.41 -17.59
N GLU A 68 -12.43 2.36 -18.38
CA GLU A 68 -13.56 1.44 -18.25
C GLU A 68 -13.37 0.50 -17.07
N TRP A 69 -14.39 0.42 -16.23
CA TRP A 69 -14.45 -0.53 -15.12
C TRP A 69 -15.05 -1.84 -15.62
N LYS A 70 -14.24 -2.90 -15.60
CA LYS A 70 -14.65 -4.23 -16.05
C LYS A 70 -15.61 -4.88 -15.05
N ARG A 71 -16.62 -5.59 -15.55
CA ARG A 71 -17.51 -6.40 -14.71
C ARG A 71 -16.84 -7.71 -14.33
N GLY A 72 -17.08 -8.14 -13.10
CA GLY A 72 -16.63 -9.43 -12.60
C GLY A 72 -17.40 -9.89 -11.38
N VAL A 73 -17.11 -11.09 -10.93
CA VAL A 73 -17.74 -11.78 -9.81
C VAL A 73 -16.67 -12.17 -8.80
N VAL A 74 -16.96 -12.05 -7.50
CA VAL A 74 -16.06 -12.57 -6.46
C VAL A 74 -16.09 -14.10 -6.51
N VAL A 75 -14.92 -14.71 -6.68
CA VAL A 75 -14.76 -16.16 -6.58
C VAL A 75 -14.55 -16.53 -5.12
N GLU A 76 -13.55 -15.93 -4.48
CA GLU A 76 -13.17 -16.24 -3.11
C GLU A 76 -12.57 -15.01 -2.42
N ARG A 77 -12.71 -14.95 -1.10
CA ARG A 77 -11.97 -14.01 -0.26
C ARG A 77 -10.68 -14.66 0.27
N LEU A 78 -9.53 -14.23 -0.27
CA LEU A 78 -8.22 -14.78 0.11
C LEU A 78 -7.68 -14.24 1.44
N ASP A 79 -7.88 -12.95 1.70
CA ASP A 79 -7.35 -12.29 2.90
C ASP A 79 -8.28 -11.17 3.35
N GLU A 80 -7.91 -10.44 4.39
CA GLU A 80 -8.72 -9.38 4.96
C GLU A 80 -9.09 -8.32 3.90
N ARG A 81 -8.12 -7.98 3.03
CA ARG A 81 -8.25 -6.99 1.95
C ARG A 81 -8.12 -7.54 0.54
N SER A 82 -7.81 -8.83 0.35
CA SER A 82 -7.57 -9.43 -0.97
C SER A 82 -8.68 -10.40 -1.38
N TYR A 83 -9.12 -10.28 -2.62
CA TYR A 83 -10.19 -11.07 -3.23
C TYR A 83 -9.72 -11.63 -4.56
N GLU A 84 -10.17 -12.83 -4.88
CA GLU A 84 -10.08 -13.39 -6.22
C GLU A 84 -11.38 -13.14 -6.96
N ILE A 85 -11.23 -12.68 -8.21
CA ILE A 85 -12.32 -12.19 -9.03
C ILE A 85 -12.19 -12.82 -10.39
N GLU A 86 -13.31 -13.26 -10.92
CA GLU A 86 -13.44 -13.67 -12.29
C GLU A 86 -14.09 -12.56 -13.10
N THR A 87 -13.47 -12.19 -14.22
CA THR A 87 -14.01 -11.18 -15.13
C THR A 87 -14.96 -11.86 -16.12
N ALA A 88 -15.91 -11.11 -16.69
CA ALA A 88 -16.77 -11.63 -17.76
C ALA A 88 -15.98 -12.24 -18.95
N ASP A 89 -14.74 -11.80 -19.15
CA ASP A 89 -13.81 -12.31 -20.16
C ASP A 89 -13.19 -13.70 -19.79
N GLY A 90 -13.60 -14.31 -18.68
CA GLY A 90 -13.07 -15.60 -18.16
C GLY A 90 -11.69 -15.50 -17.50
N SER A 91 -11.16 -14.29 -17.29
CA SER A 91 -9.87 -14.07 -16.64
C SER A 91 -10.02 -13.92 -15.13
N SER A 92 -9.21 -14.65 -14.36
CA SER A 92 -9.13 -14.50 -12.90
C SER A 92 -8.06 -13.49 -12.48
N TYR A 93 -8.38 -12.69 -11.45
CA TYR A 93 -7.48 -11.68 -10.90
C TYR A 93 -7.55 -11.65 -9.37
N LYS A 94 -6.38 -11.52 -8.73
CA LYS A 94 -6.27 -11.18 -7.30
C LYS A 94 -6.24 -9.66 -7.12
N ARG A 95 -7.18 -9.09 -6.35
CA ARG A 95 -7.32 -7.64 -6.18
C ARG A 95 -7.63 -7.23 -4.76
N ASN A 96 -7.19 -6.02 -4.43
CA ASN A 96 -7.51 -5.39 -3.16
C ASN A 96 -8.94 -4.85 -3.18
N ARG A 97 -9.65 -4.93 -2.04
CA ARG A 97 -10.98 -4.38 -1.81
C ARG A 97 -11.15 -2.94 -2.30
N ALA A 98 -10.13 -2.10 -2.16
CA ALA A 98 -10.13 -0.70 -2.59
C ALA A 98 -10.27 -0.52 -4.12
N HIS A 99 -9.96 -1.55 -4.90
CA HIS A 99 -10.07 -1.53 -6.37
C HIS A 99 -11.41 -2.07 -6.87
N LEU A 100 -12.30 -2.49 -5.96
CA LEU A 100 -13.54 -3.18 -6.26
C LEU A 100 -14.73 -2.32 -5.85
N LYS A 101 -15.73 -2.25 -6.72
CA LYS A 101 -17.03 -1.65 -6.42
C LYS A 101 -18.12 -2.68 -6.59
N LYS A 102 -18.83 -3.01 -5.51
CA LYS A 102 -20.03 -3.85 -5.58
C LYS A 102 -21.05 -3.17 -6.50
N THR A 103 -21.63 -3.94 -7.40
CA THR A 103 -22.74 -3.51 -8.26
C THR A 103 -24.01 -4.15 -7.69
N ASN A 104 -25.07 -3.36 -7.56
CA ASN A 104 -26.40 -3.85 -7.15
C ASN A 104 -27.04 -4.68 -8.25
#